data_AF-A0A419DIR2-F1
#
_entry.id   AF-A0A419DIR2-F1
#
_cell.length_a   1.000
_cell.length_b   1.000
_cell.length_c   1.000
_cell.angle_alpha   90.00
_cell.angle_beta   90.00
_cell.angle_gamma   90.00
#
_symmetry.space_group_name_H-M   'P 1'
#
loop_
_entity.id
_entity.type
_entity.pdbx_description
1 polymer ?
#
loop_
_entity_poly.entity_id
_entity_poly.type
_entity_poly.pdbx_seq_one_letter_code
_entity_poly.pdbx_strand_id
1 'polypeptide(L)' 'MKPVKNIVRVRKMFDQGQPFLIDPQSGYKYSMTARCPKDSSYASVAQIEKEGQTLSRVVFQCSSCFNLFEVKQDEICVC' A
#
# COMPACT_ATOMS: atom_id res chain seq x y z
N MET A 1 -2.06 -11.47 9.77
CA MET A 1 -3.31 -10.99 9.15
C MET A 1 -3.23 -11.24 7.65
N LYS A 2 -4.32 -11.61 6.97
CA LYS A 2 -4.31 -11.76 5.50
C LYS A 2 -4.60 -10.38 4.88
N PRO A 3 -3.85 -9.93 3.86
CA PRO A 3 -4.16 -8.69 3.16
C PRO A 3 -5.58 -8.70 2.58
N VAL A 4 -6.30 -7.60 2.75
CA VAL A 4 -7.68 -7.44 2.28
C VAL A 4 -7.76 -6.30 1.26
N LYS A 5 -8.48 -6.50 0.16
CA LYS A 5 -8.83 -5.40 -0.74
C LYS A 5 -9.80 -4.47 -0.05
N ASN A 6 -9.38 -3.24 0.24
CA ASN A 6 -10.23 -2.22 0.83
C ASN A 6 -9.93 -0.86 0.19
N ILE A 7 -10.60 -0.58 -0.92
CA ILE A 7 -10.38 0.63 -1.72
C ILE A 7 -10.68 1.92 -0.93
N VAL A 8 -11.62 1.89 0.01
CA VAL A 8 -11.95 3.06 0.84
C VAL A 8 -10.77 3.43 1.73
N ARG A 9 -10.13 2.44 2.36
CA ARG A 9 -8.92 2.64 3.17
C ARG A 9 -7.74 3.08 2.31
N VAL A 10 -7.54 2.46 1.13
CA VAL A 10 -6.49 2.87 0.21
C VAL A 10 -6.68 4.33 -0.23
N ARG A 11 -7.87 4.74 -0.66
CA ARG A 11 -8.15 6.14 -1.03
C ARG A 11 -7.84 7.10 0.12
N LYS A 12 -8.31 6.77 1.34
CA LYS A 12 -8.02 7.59 2.53
C LYS A 12 -6.51 7.71 2.80
N MET A 13 -5.74 6.64 2.59
CA MET A 13 -4.28 6.68 2.69
C MET A 13 -3.66 7.63 1.64
N PHE A 14 -4.15 7.59 0.40
CA PHE A 14 -3.73 8.51 -0.66
C PHE A 14 -4.07 9.96 -0.34
N ASP A 15 -5.29 10.24 0.10
CA ASP A 15 -5.76 11.59 0.47
C ASP A 15 -4.95 12.17 1.64
N GLN A 16 -4.52 11.32 2.59
CA GLN A 16 -3.70 11.72 3.74
C GLN A 16 -2.20 11.78 3.43
N GLY A 17 -1.76 11.38 2.24
CA GLY A 17 -0.35 11.37 1.90
C GLY A 17 0.46 10.35 2.70
N GLN A 18 -0.15 9.27 3.19
CA GLN A 18 0.50 8.29 4.07
C GLN A 18 0.27 6.86 3.57
N PRO A 19 1.29 5.98 3.50
CA PRO A 19 1.13 4.59 3.05
C PRO A 19 0.48 3.68 4.10
N PHE A 20 -0.08 4.25 5.16
CA PHE A 20 -0.69 3.54 6.27
C PHE A 20 -1.85 4.34 6.89
N LEU A 21 -2.69 3.64 7.65
CA LEU A 21 -3.76 4.21 8.47
C LEU A 21 -3.65 3.64 9.87
N ILE A 22 -3.85 4.48 10.86
CA ILE A 22 -4.00 4.05 12.24
C ILE A 22 -5.48 4.05 12.56
N ASP A 23 -6.00 2.91 13.02
CA ASP A 23 -7.32 2.81 13.58
C ASP A 23 -7.34 3.50 14.95
N PRO A 24 -8.10 4.59 15.14
CA PRO A 24 -8.12 5.31 16.40
C PRO A 24 -8.74 4.49 17.55
N GLN A 25 -9.56 3.48 17.25
CA GLN A 25 -10.21 2.65 18.29
C GLN A 25 -9.28 1.55 18.79
N SER A 26 -8.64 0.82 17.87
CA SER A 26 -7.79 -0.33 18.21
C SER A 26 -6.30 -0.01 18.28
N GLY A 27 -5.88 1.16 17.81
CA GLY A 27 -4.48 1.52 17.61
C GLY A 27 -3.80 0.75 16.48
N TYR A 28 -4.54 -0.10 15.75
CA TYR A 28 -3.99 -0.95 14.72
C TYR A 28 -3.51 -0.14 13.52
N LYS A 29 -2.28 -0.39 13.06
CA LYS A 29 -1.70 0.23 11.87
C LYS A 29 -1.93 -0.64 10.64
N TYR A 30 -2.88 -0.25 9.80
CA TYR A 30 -3.05 -0.82 8.47
C TYR A 30 -1.99 -0.28 7.52
N SER A 31 -1.29 -1.15 6.79
CA SER A 31 -0.28 -0.73 5.81
C SER A 31 -0.65 -1.19 4.40
N MET A 32 -0.24 -0.44 3.37
CA MET A 32 -0.43 -0.89 1.99
C MET A 32 0.45 -2.09 1.64
N THR A 33 -0.10 -2.99 0.84
CA THR A 33 0.63 -4.09 0.22
C THR A 33 0.04 -4.39 -1.16
N ALA A 34 0.85 -4.94 -2.06
CA ALA A 34 0.44 -5.31 -3.41
C ALA A 34 0.98 -6.70 -3.77
N ARG A 35 0.34 -7.39 -4.72
CA ARG A 35 0.87 -8.65 -5.26
C ARG A 35 1.96 -8.37 -6.29
N CYS A 36 3.11 -9.01 -6.12
CA CYS A 36 4.17 -8.93 -7.09
C CYS A 36 3.75 -9.58 -8.42
N PRO A 37 3.97 -8.92 -9.57
CA PRO A 37 3.60 -9.48 -10.87
C PRO A 37 4.46 -10.68 -11.28
N LYS A 38 5.62 -10.92 -10.64
CA LYS A 38 6.53 -12.01 -10.99
C LYS A 38 6.24 -13.32 -10.27
N ASP A 39 5.97 -13.26 -8.97
CA ASP A 39 5.85 -14.43 -8.10
C ASP A 39 4.55 -14.46 -7.28
N SER A 40 3.69 -13.45 -7.44
CA SER A 40 2.44 -13.28 -6.70
C SER A 40 2.58 -13.14 -5.18
N SER A 41 3.80 -13.03 -4.65
CA SER A 41 4.06 -12.73 -3.25
C SER A 41 3.56 -11.34 -2.88
N TYR A 42 3.22 -11.14 -1.61
CA TYR A 42 2.89 -9.82 -1.10
C TYR A 42 4.15 -8.98 -0.90
N ALA A 43 4.14 -7.80 -1.52
CA ALA A 43 5.19 -6.81 -1.45
C ALA A 43 4.78 -5.67 -0.51
N SER A 44 5.78 -5.10 0.16
CA SER A 44 5.61 -3.93 1.04
C SER A 44 5.95 -2.65 0.31
N VAL A 45 5.45 -1.52 0.80
CA VAL A 45 5.83 -0.19 0.28
C VAL A 45 7.33 0.04 0.48
N ALA A 46 8.01 0.41 -0.61
CA ALA A 46 9.42 0.76 -0.63
C ALA A 46 9.64 2.26 -0.78
N GLN A 47 8.82 2.92 -1.61
CA GLN A 47 8.91 4.34 -1.86
C GLN A 47 7.53 4.94 -2.05
N ILE A 48 7.37 6.19 -1.64
CA ILE A 48 6.19 7.00 -1.92
C ILE A 48 6.61 8.31 -2.58
N GLU A 49 5.75 8.84 -3.42
CA GLU A 49 5.82 10.21 -3.90
C GLU A 49 4.53 10.93 -3.54
N LYS A 50 4.66 12.23 -3.26
CA LYS A 50 3.55 13.08 -2.88
C LYS A 50 3.42 14.24 -3.85
N GLU A 51 2.18 14.60 -4.12
CA GLU A 51 1.82 15.86 -4.76
C GLU A 51 1.03 16.68 -3.74
N GLY A 52 1.67 17.74 -3.24
CA GLY A 52 1.17 18.49 -2.08
C GLY A 52 1.02 17.61 -0.84
N GLN A 53 -0.22 17.43 -0.38
CA GLN A 53 -0.53 16.61 0.80
C GLN A 53 -0.99 15.19 0.46
N THR A 54 -1.18 14.88 -0.82
CA THR A 54 -1.70 13.58 -1.27
C THR A 54 -0.58 12.68 -1.80
N LEU A 55 -0.74 11.36 -1.70
CA LEU A 55 0.13 10.43 -2.42
C LEU A 55 -0.18 10.52 -3.91
N SER A 56 0.85 10.70 -4.74
CA SER A 56 0.73 10.59 -6.18
C SER A 56 1.17 9.22 -6.68
N ARG A 57 2.16 8.62 -6.02
CA ARG A 57 2.80 7.35 -6.43
C ARG A 57 3.17 6.51 -5.22
N VAL A 58 3.00 5.18 -5.34
CA VAL A 58 3.44 4.22 -4.33
C VAL A 58 4.15 3.06 -5.04
N VAL A 59 5.43 2.88 -4.72
CA VAL A 59 6.27 1.81 -5.25
C VAL A 59 6.39 0.71 -4.21
N PHE A 60 6.17 -0.52 -4.63
CA PHE A 60 6.28 -1.72 -3.80
C PHE A 60 7.55 -2.49 -4.13
N GLN A 61 8.16 -3.12 -3.14
CA GLN A 61 9.27 -4.05 -3.32
C GLN A 61 8.88 -5.45 -2.87
N CYS A 62 8.99 -6.41 -3.79
CA CYS A 62 8.85 -7.81 -3.44
C CYS A 62 10.08 -8.29 -2.67
N SER A 63 9.90 -8.94 -1.51
CA SER A 63 11.02 -9.52 -0.75
C SER A 63 11.57 -10.81 -1.35
N SER A 64 10.81 -11.47 -2.24
CA SER A 64 11.21 -12.73 -2.87
C SER A 64 12.08 -12.52 -4.12
N CYS A 65 11.65 -11.64 -5.03
CA CYS A 65 12.37 -11.37 -6.28
C CYS A 65 13.00 -9.97 -6.36
N PHE A 66 12.94 -9.17 -5.29
CA PHE A 66 13.48 -7.81 -5.18
C PHE A 66 12.98 -6.80 -6.22
N ASN A 67 11.97 -7.18 -7.00
CA ASN A 67 11.40 -6.34 -8.05
C ASN A 67 10.68 -5.13 -7.44
N LEU A 68 10.99 -3.95 -7.96
CA LEU A 68 10.23 -2.73 -7.71
C LEU A 68 9.12 -2.60 -8.74
N PHE A 69 7.92 -2.28 -8.29
CA PHE A 69 6.77 -2.15 -9.16
C PHE A 69 5.71 -1.23 -8.58
N GLU A 70 4.82 -0.79 -9.45
CA GLU A 70 3.64 -0.01 -9.11
C GLU A 70 2.40 -0.76 -9.54
N VAL A 71 1.30 -0.48 -8.86
CA VAL A 71 -0.01 -1.03 -9.20
C VAL A 71 -1.04 0.09 -9.11
N LYS A 72 -2.19 -0.11 -9.74
CA LYS A 72 -3.30 0.83 -9.60
C LYS A 72 -3.88 0.75 -8.19
N GLN A 73 -4.53 1.83 -7.73
CA GLN A 73 -5.09 1.88 -6.37
C GLN A 73 -6.09 0.75 -6.06
N ASP A 74 -6.84 0.26 -7.05
CA ASP A 74 -7.80 -0.85 -6.94
C ASP A 74 -7.15 -2.25 -6.84
N GLU A 75 -5.85 -2.31 -7.07
CA GLU A 75 -5.02 -3.51 -6.91
C GLU A 75 -4.28 -3.53 -5.55
N ILE A 76 -4.23 -2.40 -4.86
CA ILE A 76 -3.62 -2.27 -3.52
C ILE A 76 -4.52 -2.94 -2.48
N CYS A 77 -3.91 -3.73 -1.61
CA CYS A 77 -4.51 -4.33 -0.43
C CYS A 77 -4.00 -3.61 0.83
N VAL A 78 -4.73 -3.79 1.93
CA VAL A 78 -4.29 -3.35 3.26
C VAL A 78 -4.05 -4.56 4.16
N CYS A 79 -2.94 -4.57 4.88
CA CYS A 79 -2.58 -5.61 5.84
C CYS A 79 -2.65 -5.13 7.29
#